data_AF-A0A1J9P7N2-F1
#
_entry.id   AF-A0A1J9P7N2-F1
#
_cell.length_a   1.000
_cell.length_b   1.000
_cell.length_c   1.000
_cell.angle_alpha   90.00
_cell.angle_beta   90.00
_cell.angle_gamma   90.00
#
_symmetry.space_group_name_H-M   'P 1'
#
loop_
_entity.id
_entity.type
_entity.pdbx_description
1 polymer ?
#
loop_
_entity_poly.entity_id
_entity_poly.type
_entity_poly.pdbx_seq_one_letter_code
_entity_poly.pdbx_strand_id
1 'polypeptide(L)'
;MHTPTPPGTSHSSQISWVTATSHNIRQLEQQTDKVMNYIKRRTQSPPSPTNHALSQLVKGCQMTMYRMALLEQEVKELRAANAKQKRKRKKGCTYIAQENALGVEEGLDCVRRINE
;
A
#
# COMPACT_ATOMS: atom_id res chain seq x y z
N MET A 1 -26.66 0.62 -58.97
CA MET A 1 -25.47 0.22 -58.20
C MET A 1 -25.80 0.38 -56.73
N HIS A 2 -26.18 -0.69 -56.05
CA HIS A 2 -26.51 -0.66 -54.62
C HIS A 2 -25.29 -1.14 -53.83
N THR A 3 -24.74 -0.28 -52.97
CA THR A 3 -23.72 -0.69 -52.00
C THR A 3 -24.43 -1.41 -50.85
N PRO A 4 -24.10 -2.67 -50.53
CA PRO A 4 -24.71 -3.33 -49.39
C PRO A 4 -24.22 -2.67 -48.10
N THR A 5 -25.15 -2.34 -47.21
CA THR A 5 -24.86 -1.86 -45.86
C THR A 5 -24.09 -2.96 -45.11
N PRO A 6 -22.93 -2.65 -44.50
CA PRO A 6 -22.20 -3.65 -43.73
C PRO A 6 -23.09 -4.15 -42.59
N PRO A 7 -23.01 -5.46 -42.23
CA PRO A 7 -23.74 -5.99 -41.10
C PRO A 7 -23.43 -5.13 -39.87
N GLY A 8 -24.48 -4.66 -39.20
CA GLY A 8 -24.34 -3.91 -37.95
C GLY A 8 -23.42 -4.70 -37.02
N THR A 9 -22.31 -4.09 -36.63
CA THR A 9 -21.42 -4.70 -35.66
C THR A 9 -22.21 -4.78 -34.35
N SER A 10 -22.75 -5.96 -34.03
CA SER A 10 -23.12 -6.29 -32.66
C SER A 10 -21.83 -6.32 -31.87
N HIS A 11 -21.34 -5.15 -31.46
CA HIS A 11 -20.25 -5.01 -30.51
C HIS A 11 -20.78 -5.29 -29.09
N SER A 12 -21.59 -6.34 -28.94
CA SER A 12 -22.00 -6.92 -27.67
C SER A 12 -21.08 -8.10 -27.40
N SER A 13 -19.82 -7.76 -27.14
CA SER A 13 -18.85 -8.63 -26.50
C SER A 13 -17.92 -7.71 -25.73
N GLN A 14 -18.49 -7.11 -24.68
CA GLN A 14 -17.96 -7.21 -23.34
C GLN A 14 -16.42 -7.29 -23.25
N ILE A 15 -15.75 -6.19 -23.54
CA ILE A 15 -14.45 -5.93 -22.94
C ILE A 15 -14.70 -4.76 -22.02
N SER A 16 -15.04 -5.08 -20.76
CA SER A 16 -14.81 -4.19 -19.64
C SER A 16 -13.30 -3.91 -19.62
N TRP A 17 -12.82 -3.02 -20.47
CA TRP A 17 -11.46 -2.56 -20.41
C TRP A 17 -11.40 -1.74 -19.14
N VAL A 18 -11.01 -2.40 -18.05
CA VAL A 18 -10.85 -1.76 -16.75
C VAL A 18 -9.64 -0.85 -16.92
N THR A 19 -9.90 0.40 -17.31
CA THR A 19 -8.93 1.50 -17.31
C THR A 19 -8.47 1.86 -15.89
N ALA A 20 -9.03 1.21 -14.87
CA ALA A 20 -8.61 1.38 -13.49
C ALA A 20 -7.22 0.77 -13.26
N THR A 21 -6.38 1.55 -12.56
CA THR A 21 -5.10 1.11 -12.03
C THR A 21 -5.28 -0.18 -11.22
N SER A 22 -4.46 -1.19 -11.50
CA SER A 22 -4.46 -2.43 -10.73
C SER A 22 -4.10 -2.15 -9.26
N HIS A 23 -4.91 -2.64 -8.32
CA HIS A 23 -4.71 -2.41 -6.89
C HIS A 23 -3.93 -3.55 -6.23
N ASN A 24 -3.83 -4.70 -6.89
CA ASN A 24 -3.07 -5.85 -6.42
C ASN A 24 -2.45 -6.60 -7.59
N ILE A 25 -1.50 -7.48 -7.25
CA ILE A 25 -0.68 -8.21 -8.21
C ILE A 25 -1.53 -9.15 -9.07
N ARG A 26 -2.56 -9.78 -8.50
CA ARG A 26 -3.48 -10.65 -9.26
C ARG A 26 -4.21 -9.88 -10.36
N GLN A 27 -4.68 -8.66 -10.07
CA GLN A 27 -5.31 -7.80 -11.06
C GLN A 27 -4.32 -7.40 -12.16
N LEU A 28 -3.09 -7.06 -11.78
CA LEU A 28 -2.03 -6.70 -12.72
C LEU A 28 -1.70 -7.85 -13.68
N GLU A 29 -1.59 -9.08 -13.17
CA GLU A 29 -1.36 -10.28 -13.96
C GLU A 29 -2.52 -10.53 -14.93
N GLN A 30 -3.76 -10.51 -14.43
CA GLN A 30 -4.96 -10.68 -15.26
C GLN A 30 -5.09 -9.62 -16.36
N GLN A 31 -4.74 -8.36 -16.07
CA GLN A 31 -4.73 -7.29 -17.06
C GLN A 31 -3.61 -7.51 -18.08
N THR A 32 -2.42 -7.88 -17.63
CA THR A 32 -1.26 -8.15 -18.49
C THR A 32 -1.56 -9.29 -19.46
N ASP A 33 -2.12 -10.40 -18.97
CA ASP A 33 -2.47 -11.55 -19.80
C ASP A 33 -3.48 -11.18 -20.88
N LYS A 34 -4.48 -10.36 -20.55
CA LYS A 34 -5.44 -9.86 -21.53
C LYS A 34 -4.77 -9.03 -22.62
N VAL A 35 -3.88 -8.10 -22.24
CA VAL A 35 -3.17 -7.23 -23.19
C VAL A 35 -2.22 -8.04 -24.07
N MET A 36 -1.39 -8.90 -23.49
CA MET A 36 -0.43 -9.72 -24.23
C MET A 36 -1.13 -10.70 -25.17
N ASN A 37 -2.22 -11.34 -24.74
CA ASN A 37 -3.01 -12.22 -25.59
C ASN A 37 -3.70 -11.47 -26.73
N TYR A 38 -4.19 -10.26 -26.48
CA TYR A 38 -4.76 -9.41 -27.53
C TYR A 38 -3.71 -9.04 -28.59
N ILE A 39 -2.54 -8.56 -28.16
CA ILE A 39 -1.43 -8.22 -29.06
C ILE A 39 -1.01 -9.44 -29.88
N LYS A 40 -0.81 -10.61 -29.22
CA LYS A 40 -0.44 -11.86 -29.90
C LYS A 40 -1.44 -12.24 -31.00
N ARG A 41 -2.75 -12.15 -30.71
CA ARG A 41 -3.81 -12.46 -31.69
C ARG A 41 -3.88 -11.46 -32.85
N ARG A 42 -3.65 -10.18 -32.58
CA ARG A 42 -3.77 -9.11 -33.59
C ARG A 42 -2.55 -9.01 -34.50
N THR A 43 -1.36 -9.17 -33.95
CA THR A 43 -0.13 -8.93 -34.69
C THR A 43 0.34 -10.19 -35.42
N GLN A 44 0.07 -11.40 -34.89
CA GLN A 44 0.59 -12.70 -35.40
C GLN A 44 2.12 -12.78 -35.59
N SER A 45 2.85 -11.71 -35.28
CA SER A 45 4.30 -11.58 -35.39
C SER A 45 5.03 -12.13 -34.16
N PRO A 46 6.32 -12.49 -34.31
CA PRO A 46 7.19 -12.80 -33.19
C PRO A 46 7.30 -11.62 -32.19
N PRO A 47 7.80 -11.88 -30.97
CA PRO A 47 7.94 -10.84 -29.94
C PRO A 47 8.71 -9.62 -30.47
N SER A 48 8.09 -8.44 -30.41
CA SER A 48 8.70 -7.18 -30.83
C SER A 48 9.44 -6.51 -29.66
N PRO A 49 10.33 -5.54 -29.93
CA PRO A 49 10.92 -4.69 -28.89
C PRO A 49 9.87 -4.07 -27.96
N THR A 50 8.69 -3.72 -28.48
CA THR A 50 7.56 -3.20 -27.71
C THR A 50 7.03 -4.23 -26.69
N ASN A 51 6.93 -5.51 -27.06
CA ASN A 51 6.52 -6.57 -26.13
C ASN A 51 7.52 -6.75 -24.99
N HIS A 52 8.81 -6.59 -25.29
CA HIS A 52 9.84 -6.63 -24.26
C HIS A 52 9.70 -5.44 -23.30
N ALA A 53 9.53 -4.22 -23.82
CA ALA A 53 9.32 -3.03 -23.01
C ALA A 53 8.08 -3.15 -22.10
N LEU A 54 6.95 -3.63 -22.64
CA LEU A 54 5.74 -3.93 -21.87
C LEU A 54 6.01 -4.93 -20.73
N SER A 55 6.76 -6.00 -21.01
CA SER A 55 7.12 -7.00 -20.00
C SER A 55 7.97 -6.40 -18.87
N GLN A 56 8.89 -5.48 -19.19
CA GLN A 56 9.69 -4.79 -18.17
C GLN A 56 8.83 -3.83 -17.33
N LEU A 57 7.87 -3.12 -17.95
CA LEU A 57 6.92 -2.28 -17.21
C LEU A 57 6.10 -3.09 -16.22
N VAL A 58 5.60 -4.26 -16.63
CA VAL A 58 4.85 -5.16 -15.74
C VAL A 58 5.70 -5.59 -14.54
N LYS A 59 6.96 -5.98 -14.76
CA LYS A 59 7.90 -6.31 -13.67
C LYS A 59 8.13 -5.13 -12.72
N GLY A 60 8.27 -3.92 -13.26
CA GLY A 60 8.38 -2.70 -12.46
C GLY A 60 7.14 -2.48 -11.58
N CYS A 61 5.94 -2.66 -12.13
CA CYS A 61 4.69 -2.57 -11.37
C CYS A 61 4.60 -3.65 -10.28
N GLN A 62 4.95 -4.90 -10.59
CA GLN A 62 4.99 -5.99 -9.60
C GLN A 62 5.94 -5.66 -8.45
N MET A 63 7.16 -5.21 -8.76
CA MET A 63 8.16 -4.82 -7.76
C MET A 63 7.63 -3.72 -6.82
N THR A 64 7.02 -2.68 -7.39
CA THR A 64 6.42 -1.59 -6.62
C THR A 64 5.29 -2.08 -5.73
N MET A 65 4.40 -2.95 -6.23
CA MET A 65 3.30 -3.51 -5.43
C MET A 65 3.81 -4.36 -4.26
N TYR A 66 4.81 -5.22 -4.47
CA TYR A 66 5.41 -5.99 -3.39
C TYR A 66 6.04 -5.09 -2.33
N ARG A 67 6.79 -4.06 -2.75
CA ARG A 67 7.39 -3.08 -1.84
C ARG A 67 6.34 -2.30 -1.06
N MET A 68 5.26 -1.89 -1.73
CA MET A 68 4.16 -1.17 -1.11
C MET A 68 3.49 -2.00 -0.02
N ALA A 69 3.25 -3.31 -0.26
CA ALA A 69 2.70 -4.20 0.76
C ALA A 69 3.60 -4.32 2.01
N LEU A 70 4.92 -4.39 1.82
CA LEU A 70 5.87 -4.39 2.94
C LEU A 70 5.87 -3.05 3.68
N LEU A 71 5.88 -1.94 2.95
CA LEU A 71 5.85 -0.59 3.53
C LEU A 71 4.56 -0.33 4.31
N GLU A 72 3.41 -0.81 3.83
CA GLU A 72 2.14 -0.70 4.55
C GLU A 72 2.21 -1.39 5.91
N GLN A 73 2.83 -2.56 5.97
CA GLN A 73 3.04 -3.30 7.22
C GLN A 73 4.01 -2.56 8.15
N GLU A 74 5.14 -2.09 7.66
CA GLU A 74 6.12 -1.32 8.44
C GLU A 74 5.51 -0.03 9.01
N VAL A 75 4.77 0.71 8.18
CA VAL A 75 4.06 1.92 8.58
C VAL A 75 3.03 1.62 9.69
N LYS A 76 2.32 0.48 9.59
CA LYS A 76 1.37 0.04 10.63
C LYS A 76 2.08 -0.25 11.95
N GLU A 77 3.20 -0.97 11.91
CA GLU A 77 4.01 -1.29 13.09
C GLU A 77 4.59 -0.03 13.74
N LEU A 78 5.15 0.89 12.94
CA LEU A 78 5.67 2.17 13.40
C LEU A 78 4.58 3.01 14.08
N ARG A 79 3.37 3.07 13.49
CA ARG A 79 2.24 3.77 14.10
C ARG A 79 1.84 3.15 15.43
N ALA A 80 1.79 1.83 15.54
CA ALA A 80 1.49 1.13 16.78
C ALA A 80 2.55 1.39 17.87
N ALA A 81 3.84 1.33 17.50
CA ALA A 81 4.95 1.63 18.40
C ALA A 81 4.91 3.09 18.88
N ASN A 82 4.66 4.04 17.97
CA ASN A 82 4.55 5.46 18.31
C ASN A 82 3.38 5.72 19.26
N ALA A 83 2.22 5.12 19.00
CA ALA A 83 1.05 5.22 19.89
C ALA A 83 1.36 4.66 21.29
N LYS A 84 2.04 3.51 21.36
CA LYS A 84 2.49 2.91 22.63
C LYS A 84 3.44 3.84 23.39
N GLN A 85 4.41 4.44 22.70
CA GLN A 85 5.37 5.37 23.30
C GLN A 85 4.70 6.66 23.79
N LYS A 86 3.81 7.26 22.99
CA LYS A 86 3.01 8.42 23.39
C LYS A 86 2.19 8.12 24.64
N ARG A 87 1.54 6.96 24.70
CA ARG A 87 0.79 6.51 25.89
C ARG A 87 1.69 6.36 27.11
N LYS A 88 2.89 5.77 26.96
CA LYS A 88 3.86 5.64 28.07
C LYS A 88 4.31 7.02 28.58
N ARG A 89 4.67 7.93 27.67
CA ARG A 89 5.07 9.31 28.04
C ARG A 89 3.94 10.04 28.76
N LYS A 90 2.71 10.00 28.25
CA LYS A 90 1.56 10.62 28.90
C LYS A 90 1.35 10.06 30.32
N LYS A 91 1.41 8.73 30.49
CA LYS A 91 1.32 8.10 31.81
C LYS A 91 2.44 8.53 32.75
N GLY A 92 3.69 8.59 32.26
CA GLY A 92 4.82 9.09 33.04
C GLY A 92 4.64 10.54 33.46
N CYS A 93 4.21 11.42 32.54
CA CYS A 93 3.91 12.82 32.86
C CYS A 93 2.76 12.96 33.85
N THR A 94 1.68 12.18 33.72
CA THR A 94 0.57 12.23 34.70
C THR A 94 0.98 11.70 36.06
N TYR A 95 1.82 10.66 36.11
CA TYR A 95 2.34 10.13 37.36
C TYR A 95 3.17 11.18 38.10
N ILE A 96 4.14 11.81 37.42
CA ILE A 96 4.96 12.91 37.99
C ILE A 96 4.11 14.14 38.37
N ALA A 97 2.99 14.39 37.68
CA ALA A 97 2.11 15.50 38.00
C ALA A 97 1.14 15.18 39.16
N GLN A 98 0.75 13.91 39.35
CA GLN A 98 -0.14 13.46 40.43
C GLN A 98 0.61 13.23 41.73
N GLU A 99 1.76 12.58 41.63
CA GLU A 99 2.77 12.53 42.67
C GLU A 99 3.52 13.86 42.56
N ASN A 100 2.92 14.96 43.07
CA ASN A 100 3.58 16.28 43.18
C ASN A 100 5.05 16.03 43.40
N ALA A 101 5.91 16.37 42.44
CA ALA A 101 7.33 16.06 42.51
C ALA A 101 7.81 16.55 43.89
N LEU A 102 8.10 15.60 44.80
CA LEU A 102 8.37 15.89 46.20
C LEU A 102 9.31 17.09 46.25
N GLY A 103 8.82 18.19 46.82
CA GLY A 103 9.67 19.35 47.03
C GLY A 103 10.88 18.90 47.83
N VAL A 104 12.05 19.51 47.59
CA VAL A 104 13.29 19.16 48.32
C VAL A 104 13.04 19.10 49.83
N GLU A 105 12.19 19.99 50.34
CA GLU A 105 11.77 20.05 51.74
C GLU A 105 10.93 18.83 52.18
N GLU A 106 9.93 18.43 51.38
CA GLU A 106 9.09 17.26 51.67
C GLU A 106 9.88 15.95 51.59
N GLY A 107 10.86 15.87 50.68
CA GLY A 107 11.79 14.75 50.58
C GLY A 107 12.69 14.63 51.82
N LEU A 108 13.23 15.75 52.30
CA LEU A 108 14.06 15.81 53.52
C LEU A 108 13.28 15.43 54.79
N ASP A 109 12.03 15.87 54.90
CA ASP A 109 11.17 15.55 56.04
C ASP A 109 10.78 14.05 56.07
N CYS A 110 10.61 13.45 54.89
CA CYS A 110 10.34 12.01 54.77
C CYS A 110 11.53 11.17 55.25
N VAL A 111 12.76 11.56 54.87
CA VAL A 111 13.99 10.89 55.34
C VAL A 111 14.17 11.04 56.86
N ARG A 112 13.80 12.19 57.43
CA ARG A 112 13.90 12.43 58.87
C ARG A 112 12.99 11.51 59.68
N ARG A 113 11.74 11.30 59.24
CA ARG A 113 10.78 10.39 59.91
C ARG A 113 11.14 8.92 59.86
N ILE A 114 11.96 8.50 58.89
CA ILE A 114 12.44 7.11 58.79
C ILE A 114 13.57 6.85 59.79
N ASN A 115 14.23 7.90 60.27
CA ASN A 115 15.43 7.82 61.10
C ASN A 115 15.17 8.13 62.59
N GLU A 116 13.90 8.30 62.97
CA GLU A 116 13.38 8.30 64.35
C GLU A 116 12.87 6.89 64.71
#